data_AF-A0A520D2R5-F1
#
_entry.id   AF-A0A520D2R5-F1
#
_cell.length_a   1.000
_cell.length_b   1.000
_cell.length_c   1.000
_cell.angle_alpha   90.00
_cell.angle_beta   90.00
_cell.angle_gamma   90.00
#
_symmetry.space_group_name_H-M   'P 1'
#
loop_
_entity.id
_entity.type
_entity.pdbx_description
1 polymer ?
#
loop_
_entity_poly.entity_id
_entity_poly.type
_entity_poly.pdbx_seq_one_letter_code
_entity_poly.pdbx_strand_id
1 'polypeptide(L)'
;MMKKLYNLFYVMLTAVAITSCGKEFLEIDPEQQAAVNVVVVDLPTTKAAVMGTYSLLQSAAYYGRSLVILPDLMADNLYISRRNSSRYTSYDQYIT
;
A
#
# COMPACT_ATOMS: atom_id res chain seq x y z
N MET A 1 -29.72 -23.68 48.98
CA MET A 1 -30.25 -23.06 47.75
C MET A 1 -29.18 -22.28 46.96
N MET A 2 -28.26 -21.55 47.62
CA MET A 2 -27.21 -20.74 46.98
C MET A 2 -26.23 -21.50 46.04
N LYS A 3 -25.85 -22.76 46.36
CA LYS A 3 -24.94 -23.55 45.50
C LYS A 3 -25.53 -23.88 44.11
N LYS A 4 -26.85 -24.04 44.01
CA LYS A 4 -27.53 -24.24 42.72
C LYS A 4 -27.56 -22.95 41.91
N LEU A 5 -27.66 -21.79 42.57
CA LEU A 5 -27.61 -20.48 41.94
C LEU A 5 -26.21 -20.16 41.39
N TYR A 6 -25.16 -20.53 42.11
CA TYR A 6 -23.77 -20.36 41.67
C TYR A 6 -23.41 -21.29 40.51
N ASN A 7 -23.87 -22.55 40.52
CA ASN A 7 -23.72 -23.44 39.37
C ASN A 7 -24.50 -22.94 38.14
N LEU A 8 -25.69 -22.37 38.32
CA LEU A 8 -26.43 -21.74 37.22
C LEU A 8 -25.65 -20.58 36.61
N PHE A 9 -24.99 -19.79 37.45
CA PHE A 9 -24.14 -18.68 37.00
C PHE A 9 -22.92 -19.16 36.20
N TYR A 10 -22.25 -20.23 36.63
CA TYR A 10 -21.13 -20.82 35.88
C TYR A 10 -21.56 -21.40 34.51
N VAL A 11 -22.74 -22.01 34.44
CA VAL A 11 -23.30 -22.52 33.17
C VAL A 11 -23.65 -21.36 32.22
N MET A 12 -24.17 -20.26 32.75
CA MET A 12 -24.48 -19.07 31.96
C MET A 12 -23.21 -18.40 31.41
N LEU A 13 -22.16 -18.31 32.23
CA LEU A 13 -20.87 -17.73 31.82
C LEU A 13 -20.21 -18.52 30.69
N THR A 14 -20.24 -19.85 30.78
CA THR A 14 -19.65 -20.74 29.77
C THR A 14 -20.44 -20.74 28.45
N ALA A 15 -21.76 -20.58 28.50
CA ALA A 15 -22.60 -20.46 27.31
C ALA A 15 -22.30 -19.17 26.51
N VAL A 16 -22.06 -18.03 27.19
CA VAL A 16 -21.74 -16.76 26.52
C VAL A 16 -20.35 -16.80 25.87
N ALA A 17 -19.39 -17.48 26.50
CA ALA A 17 -18.02 -17.58 25.98
C ALA A 17 -17.90 -18.32 24.63
N ILE A 18 -18.85 -19.21 24.29
CA ILE A 18 -18.85 -19.95 23.02
C ILE A 18 -19.39 -19.11 21.85
N THR A 19 -20.15 -18.04 22.15
CA THR A 19 -20.76 -17.18 21.12
C THR A 19 -19.89 -16.01 20.65
N SER A 20 -18.77 -15.73 21.33
CA SER A 20 -17.95 -14.55 21.05
C SER A 20 -16.98 -14.69 19.87
N CYS A 21 -16.78 -15.91 19.33
CA CYS A 21 -15.95 -16.14 18.15
C CYS A 21 -16.82 -16.16 16.88
N GLY A 22 -17.26 -14.97 16.45
CA GLY A 22 -18.01 -14.79 15.21
C GLY A 22 -17.10 -14.84 13.98
N LYS A 23 -17.63 -15.32 12.85
CA LYS A 23 -16.90 -15.39 11.56
C LYS A 23 -16.44 -14.02 11.05
N GLU A 24 -17.15 -12.95 11.42
CA GLU A 24 -16.82 -11.56 11.08
C GLU A 24 -15.50 -11.07 11.69
N PHE A 25 -14.98 -11.72 12.75
CA PHE A 25 -13.63 -11.40 13.25
C PHE A 25 -12.53 -11.80 12.25
N LEU A 26 -12.80 -12.77 11.37
CA LEU A 26 -11.83 -13.27 10.40
C LEU A 26 -11.89 -12.55 9.05
N GLU A 27 -12.97 -11.81 8.78
CA GLU A 27 -13.16 -10.99 7.59
C GLU A 27 -12.88 -9.52 7.94
N ILE A 28 -11.59 -9.19 8.09
CA ILE A 28 -11.14 -7.82 8.30
C ILE A 28 -10.74 -7.24 6.95
N ASP A 29 -11.51 -6.23 6.51
CA ASP A 29 -11.14 -5.47 5.32
C ASP A 29 -9.92 -4.56 5.62
N PRO A 30 -8.94 -4.50 4.72
CA PRO A 30 -7.79 -3.63 4.91
C PRO A 30 -8.18 -2.15 4.73
N GLU A 31 -8.23 -1.41 5.83
CA GLU A 31 -8.57 0.04 5.86
C GLU A 31 -7.67 0.91 4.95
N GLN A 32 -6.44 0.47 4.69
CA GLN A 32 -5.47 1.20 3.88
C GLN A 32 -5.48 0.83 2.40
N GLN A 33 -6.12 -0.27 2.02
CA GLN A 33 -6.18 -0.74 0.65
C GLN A 33 -7.61 -1.09 0.30
N ALA A 34 -8.30 -0.17 -0.39
CA ALA A 34 -9.63 -0.46 -0.87
C ALA A 34 -9.58 -1.61 -1.89
N ALA A 35 -10.41 -2.62 -1.67
CA ALA A 35 -10.48 -3.78 -2.56
C ALA A 35 -10.95 -3.34 -3.97
N VAL A 36 -10.36 -3.89 -5.03
CA VAL A 36 -10.56 -3.40 -6.41
C VAL A 36 -12.04 -3.39 -6.83
N ASN A 37 -12.80 -4.35 -6.31
CA ASN A 37 -14.24 -4.52 -6.49
C ASN A 37 -15.11 -3.40 -5.88
N VAL A 38 -14.58 -2.58 -4.98
CA VAL A 38 -15.27 -1.41 -4.41
C VAL A 38 -14.71 -0.07 -4.88
N VAL A 39 -13.58 -0.06 -5.61
CA VAL A 39 -12.86 1.17 -6.01
C VAL A 39 -13.35 1.76 -7.33
N VAL A 40 -13.94 0.97 -8.23
CA VAL A 40 -14.40 1.46 -9.55
C VAL A 40 -15.89 1.21 -9.68
N VAL A 41 -16.67 2.01 -8.94
CA VAL A 41 -18.14 1.85 -8.83
C VAL A 41 -18.90 2.97 -9.54
N ASP A 42 -18.30 4.15 -9.68
CA ASP A 42 -18.91 5.32 -10.28
C ASP A 42 -17.88 6.18 -11.04
N LEU A 43 -18.36 7.23 -11.73
CA LEU A 43 -17.49 8.13 -12.49
C LEU A 43 -16.46 8.87 -11.60
N PRO A 44 -16.83 9.43 -10.43
CA PRO A 44 -15.87 10.03 -9.50
C PRO A 44 -14.74 9.07 -9.05
N THR A 45 -15.09 7.86 -8.64
CA THR A 45 -14.11 6.87 -8.16
C THR A 45 -13.21 6.37 -9.30
N THR A 46 -13.76 6.18 -10.49
CA THR A 46 -12.98 5.87 -11.70
C THR A 46 -11.98 6.98 -12.01
N LYS A 47 -12.42 8.25 -11.96
CA LYS A 47 -11.53 9.39 -12.16
C LYS A 47 -10.43 9.44 -11.10
N ALA A 48 -10.76 9.21 -9.83
CA ALA A 48 -9.79 9.16 -8.75
C ALA A 48 -8.76 8.03 -8.96
N ALA A 49 -9.21 6.84 -9.37
CA ALA A 49 -8.33 5.72 -9.69
C ALA A 49 -7.36 6.06 -10.83
N VAL A 50 -7.86 6.61 -11.93
CA VAL A 50 -7.03 7.05 -13.07
C VAL A 50 -6.04 8.14 -12.64
N MET A 51 -6.47 9.16 -11.89
CA MET A 51 -5.57 10.18 -11.37
C MET A 51 -4.50 9.60 -10.43
N GLY A 52 -4.85 8.57 -9.64
CA GLY A 52 -3.90 7.79 -8.84
C GLY A 52 -2.82 7.14 -9.70
N THR A 53 -3.19 6.54 -10.83
CA THR A 53 -2.19 5.97 -11.77
C THR A 53 -1.24 7.05 -12.30
N TYR A 54 -1.75 8.21 -12.72
CA TYR A 54 -0.92 9.33 -13.19
C TYR A 54 -0.03 9.90 -12.09
N SER A 55 -0.47 9.87 -10.84
CA SER A 55 0.36 10.26 -9.69
C SER A 55 1.60 9.36 -9.56
N LEU A 56 1.44 8.05 -9.74
CA LEU A 56 2.58 7.11 -9.73
C LEU A 56 3.56 7.35 -10.88
N LEU A 57 3.04 7.66 -12.07
CA LEU A 57 3.86 7.94 -13.26
C LEU A 57 4.74 9.20 -13.09
N GLN A 58 4.29 10.17 -12.29
CA GLN A 58 5.06 11.39 -11.99
C GLN A 58 6.23 11.16 -11.04
N SER A 59 6.38 9.95 -10.49
CA SER A 59 7.49 9.64 -9.60
C SER A 59 8.84 9.92 -10.25
N ALA A 60 9.79 10.37 -9.43
CA ALA A 60 11.15 10.67 -9.88
C ALA A 60 11.86 9.46 -10.51
N ALA A 61 11.49 8.23 -10.12
CA ALA A 61 12.04 7.00 -10.69
C ALA A 61 11.51 6.71 -12.11
N TYR A 62 10.39 7.33 -12.50
CA TYR A 62 9.74 7.08 -13.78
C TYR A 62 9.83 8.33 -14.68
N TYR A 63 8.72 8.78 -15.26
CA TYR A 63 8.68 9.95 -16.15
C TYR A 63 9.05 11.25 -15.45
N GLY A 64 8.99 11.31 -14.11
CA GLY A 64 9.41 12.50 -13.37
C GLY A 64 10.91 12.80 -13.50
N ARG A 65 11.76 11.80 -13.81
CA ARG A 65 13.19 12.04 -14.06
C ARG A 65 13.94 10.85 -14.68
N SER A 66 14.01 9.74 -13.97
CA SER A 66 15.03 8.70 -14.23
C SER A 66 14.80 7.96 -15.53
N LEU A 67 13.55 7.64 -15.88
CA LEU A 67 13.26 6.92 -17.11
C LEU A 67 13.60 7.73 -18.38
N VAL A 68 13.51 9.06 -18.29
CA VAL A 68 13.80 9.95 -19.42
C VAL A 68 15.29 10.21 -19.55
N ILE A 69 15.98 10.49 -18.43
CA ILE A 69 17.38 10.94 -18.46
C ILE A 69 18.37 9.77 -18.58
N LEU A 70 18.04 8.60 -18.01
CA LEU A 70 18.99 7.49 -17.94
C LEU A 70 19.43 6.97 -19.32
N PRO A 71 18.55 6.82 -20.33
CA PRO A 71 18.95 6.42 -21.67
C PRO A 71 19.95 7.40 -22.32
N ASP A 72 19.70 8.70 -22.22
CA ASP A 72 20.60 9.72 -22.76
C ASP A 72 21.95 9.76 -22.03
N LEU A 73 21.94 9.53 -20.71
CA LEU A 73 23.15 9.40 -19.92
C LEU A 73 23.97 8.16 -20.31
N MET A 74 23.31 7.04 -20.60
CA MET A 74 23.96 5.79 -21.01
C MET A 74 24.36 5.75 -22.49
N ALA A 75 23.80 6.63 -23.32
CA ALA A 75 24.11 6.76 -24.73
C ALA A 75 25.17 7.85 -25.02
N ASP A 76 25.85 8.36 -23.98
CA ASP A 76 26.86 9.41 -24.08
C ASP A 76 26.35 10.76 -24.62
N ASN A 77 25.03 11.00 -24.56
CA ASN A 77 24.42 12.27 -24.96
C ASN A 77 24.50 13.34 -23.85
N LEU A 78 24.74 12.93 -22.59
CA LEU A 78 24.78 13.79 -21.41
C LEU A 78 25.92 13.38 -20.48
N TYR A 79 26.47 14.35 -19.74
CA TYR A 79 27.48 14.12 -18.71
C TYR A 79 26.96 14.42 -17.31
N ILE A 80 27.45 13.70 -16.30
CA ILE A 80 27.11 13.97 -14.91
C ILE A 80 27.91 15.19 -14.41
N SER A 81 27.18 16.22 -13.97
CA SER A 81 27.81 17.37 -13.30
C SER A 81 28.53 16.96 -12.03
N ARG A 82 29.74 17.51 -11.80
CA ARG A 82 30.45 17.38 -10.53
C ARG A 82 29.69 17.98 -9.34
N ARG A 83 28.77 18.92 -9.60
CA ARG A 83 27.83 19.47 -8.61
C ARG A 83 26.48 18.77 -8.76
N ASN A 84 26.41 17.52 -8.34
CA ASN A 84 25.20 16.71 -8.35
C ASN A 84 25.00 16.10 -6.96
N SER A 85 23.76 15.89 -6.54
CA SER A 85 23.38 15.27 -5.26
C SER A 85 23.61 13.75 -5.27
N SER A 86 24.76 13.30 -5.78
CA SER A 86 25.14 11.90 -5.94
C SER A 86 24.13 11.06 -6.75
N ARG A 87 23.41 11.68 -7.68
CA ARG A 87 22.45 10.97 -8.54
C ARG A 87 23.15 10.35 -9.73
N TYR A 88 22.81 9.10 -10.03
CA TYR A 88 23.26 8.37 -11.21
C TYR A 88 24.78 8.15 -11.31
N THR A 89 25.54 8.41 -10.26
CA THR A 89 27.00 8.24 -10.24
C THR A 89 27.44 6.80 -10.52
N SER A 90 26.59 5.82 -10.19
CA SER A 90 26.81 4.40 -10.52
C SER A 90 26.74 4.09 -12.03
N TYR A 91 26.16 5.00 -12.82
CA TYR A 91 26.04 4.85 -14.28
C TYR A 91 27.05 5.73 -15.04
N ASP A 92 27.92 6.45 -14.33
CA ASP A 92 28.94 7.30 -14.95
C ASP A 92 30.01 6.44 -15.63
N GLN A 93 30.09 6.52 -16.97
CA GLN A 93 31.07 5.79 -17.77
C GLN A 93 32.46 6.47 -17.79
N TYR A 94 32.58 7.69 -17.23
CA TYR A 94 33.78 8.54 -17.35
C TYR A 94 34.54 8.74 -16.03
N ILE A 95 34.14 8.05 -14.97
CA ILE A 95 34.88 7.99 -13.72
C ILE A 95 35.83 6.78 -13.78
N THR A 96 37.13 7.07 -13.89
CA THR A 96 38.23 6.11 -13.72
C THR A 96 38.69 6.09 -12.26
#